data_AF-A0A3M1UNQ0-F1
#
_entry.id   AF-A0A3M1UNQ0-F1
#
_cell.length_a   1.000
_cell.length_b   1.000
_cell.length_c   1.000
_cell.angle_alpha   90.00
_cell.angle_beta   90.00
_cell.angle_gamma   90.00
#
_symmetry.space_group_name_H-M   'P 1'
#
loop_
_entity.id
_entity.type
_entity.pdbx_description
1 polymer ?
#
loop_
_entity_poly.entity_id
_entity_poly.type
_entity_poly.pdbx_seq_one_letter_code
_entity_poly.pdbx_strand_id
1 'polypeptide(L)' 'MSTVHLPANPALNGLYRGLRQVRQAAGDLAGEAATPGLSPAGTAGALLALHAGERQAQAALRALHAQDRMLGTLLDTLA' A
#
# COMPACT_ATOMS: atom_id res chain seq x y z
N MET A 1 -1.49 30.00 20.31
CA MET A 1 -2.30 29.26 19.32
C MET A 1 -1.44 28.12 18.81
N SER A 2 -1.52 26.95 19.46
CA SER A 2 -0.71 25.78 19.07
C SER A 2 -1.37 25.08 17.90
N THR A 3 -0.73 25.14 16.74
CA THR A 3 -1.11 24.34 15.58
C THR A 3 -0.85 22.87 15.91
N VAL A 4 -1.92 22.08 15.98
CA VAL A 4 -1.83 20.63 16.08
C VAL A 4 -1.19 20.14 14.79
N HIS A 5 0.12 19.93 14.81
CA HIS A 5 0.83 19.24 13.76
C HIS A 5 0.43 17.77 13.85
N LEU A 6 -0.59 17.34 13.08
CA LEU A 6 -0.90 15.92 12.95
C LEU A 6 0.34 15.25 12.34
N PRO A 7 1.02 14.34 13.06
CA PRO A 7 2.13 13.61 12.47
C PRO A 7 1.58 12.80 11.30
N ALA A 8 2.17 13.00 10.11
CA ALA A 8 1.81 12.22 8.93
C ALA A 8 1.96 10.73 9.26
N ASN A 9 0.85 9.99 9.29
CA ASN A 9 0.87 8.60 9.72
C ASN A 9 1.72 7.78 8.70
N PRO A 10 2.88 7.22 9.11
CA PRO A 10 3.77 6.51 8.20
C PRO A 10 3.12 5.26 7.60
N ALA A 11 2.14 4.65 8.30
CA ALA A 11 1.37 3.53 7.78
C ALA A 11 0.48 3.96 6.62
N LEU A 12 -0.21 5.11 6.74
CA LEU A 12 -1.04 5.64 5.64
C LEU A 12 -0.18 6.01 4.42
N ASN A 13 0.97 6.64 4.63
CA ASN A 13 1.91 6.92 3.55
C ASN A 13 2.40 5.64 2.85
N GLY A 14 2.68 4.59 3.61
CA GLY A 14 3.02 3.27 3.10
C GLY A 14 1.90 2.64 2.27
N LEU A 15 0.65 2.76 2.75
CA LEU A 15 -0.56 2.29 2.06
C LEU A 15 -0.73 3.02 0.72
N TYR A 16 -0.68 4.36 0.71
CA TYR A 16 -0.84 5.15 -0.51
C TYR A 16 0.23 4.82 -1.54
N ARG A 17 1.48 4.63 -1.11
CA ARG A 17 2.58 4.23 -1.99
C ARG A 17 2.32 2.84 -2.57
N GLY A 18 1.94 1.86 -1.74
CA GLY A 18 1.63 0.50 -2.18
C GLY A 18 0.47 0.46 -3.18
N LEU A 19 -0.63 1.15 -2.88
CA LEU A 19 -1.78 1.24 -3.78
C LEU A 19 -1.44 1.89 -5.13
N ARG A 20 -0.59 2.93 -5.12
CA ARG A 20 -0.14 3.57 -6.37
C ARG A 20 0.69 2.61 -7.21
N GLN A 21 1.60 1.86 -6.59
CA GLN A 21 2.42 0.86 -7.27
C GLN A 21 1.57 -0.28 -7.84
N VAL A 22 0.58 -0.79 -7.09
CA VAL A 22 -0.39 -1.79 -7.57
C VAL A 22 -1.12 -1.27 -8.82
N ARG A 23 -1.58 -0.02 -8.78
CA ARG A 23 -2.34 0.57 -9.89
C ARG A 23 -1.49 0.75 -11.15
N GLN A 24 -0.23 1.12 -10.99
CA GLN A 24 0.73 1.24 -12.09
C GLN A 24 1.00 -0.13 -12.71
N ALA A 25 1.39 -1.12 -11.89
CA ALA A 25 1.69 -2.47 -12.36
C ALA A 25 0.48 -3.14 -13.04
N ALA A 26 -0.73 -2.92 -12.54
CA ALA A 26 -1.95 -3.38 -13.17
C ALA A 26 -2.21 -2.70 -14.53
N GLY A 27 -1.90 -1.41 -14.64
CA GLY A 27 -1.96 -0.67 -15.89
C GLY A 27 -0.95 -1.19 -16.92
N ASP A 28 0.28 -1.47 -16.49
CA ASP A 28 1.33 -2.07 -17.33
C ASP A 28 0.89 -3.45 -17.83
N LEU A 29 0.36 -4.31 -16.94
CA LEU A 29 -0.22 -5.60 -17.29
C LEU A 29 -1.37 -5.51 -18.30
N ALA A 30 -2.28 -4.56 -18.11
CA ALA A 30 -3.40 -4.36 -19.02
C ALA A 30 -2.93 -3.85 -20.40
N GLY A 31 -1.94 -2.94 -20.43
CA GLY A 31 -1.31 -2.47 -21.66
C GLY A 31 -0.56 -3.59 -22.40
N GLU A 32 0.12 -4.45 -21.66
CA GLU A 32 0.80 -5.62 -22.21
C GLU A 32 -0.19 -6.65 -22.77
N ALA A 33 -1.30 -6.91 -22.07
CA ALA A 33 -2.35 -7.82 -22.56
C ALA A 33 -3.03 -7.31 -23.85
N ALA A 34 -3.08 -5.99 -24.07
CA ALA A 34 -3.69 -5.37 -25.25
C ALA A 34 -2.79 -5.39 -26.50
N THR A 35 -1.51 -5.74 -26.38
CA THR A 35 -0.53 -5.64 -27.48
C THR A 35 -0.12 -7.04 -27.96
N PRO A 36 -0.50 -7.47 -29.18
CA PRO A 36 -0.10 -8.77 -29.71
C PRO A 36 1.40 -8.77 -30.05
N GLY A 37 2.19 -9.62 -29.37
CA GLY A 37 3.63 -9.80 -29.62
C GLY A 37 4.55 -9.72 -28.41
N LEU A 38 4.01 -9.72 -27.19
CA LEU A 38 4.79 -9.46 -25.99
C LEU A 38 5.62 -10.64 -25.47
N SER A 39 6.81 -10.33 -24.96
CA SER A 39 7.72 -11.30 -24.35
C SER A 39 7.21 -11.73 -22.96
N PRO A 40 7.22 -13.03 -22.63
CA PRO A 40 6.81 -13.53 -21.30
C PRO A 40 7.60 -12.91 -20.14
N ALA A 41 8.77 -12.31 -20.40
CA ALA A 41 9.56 -11.60 -19.39
C ALA A 41 8.92 -10.26 -18.94
N GLY A 42 8.24 -9.54 -19.83
CA GLY A 42 7.58 -8.26 -19.51
C GLY A 42 6.41 -8.46 -18.54
N THR A 43 5.51 -9.39 -18.90
CA THR A 43 4.36 -9.77 -18.09
C THR A 43 4.77 -10.32 -16.72
N ALA A 44 5.83 -11.14 -16.65
CA ALA A 44 6.37 -11.63 -15.39
C ALA A 44 6.89 -10.48 -14.49
N GLY A 45 7.55 -9.48 -15.09
CA GLY A 45 8.00 -8.28 -14.39
C GLY A 45 6.83 -7.47 -13.81
N ALA A 46 5.78 -7.24 -14.61
CA ALA A 46 4.59 -6.52 -14.18
C ALA A 46 3.83 -7.26 -13.05
N LEU A 47 3.70 -8.58 -13.13
CA LEU A 47 3.10 -9.39 -12.06
C LEU A 47 3.91 -9.34 -10.76
N LEU A 48 5.24 -9.33 -10.86
CA LEU A 48 6.12 -9.24 -9.69
C LEU A 48 6.03 -7.86 -9.03
N ALA A 49 5.98 -6.80 -9.83
CA ALA A 49 5.77 -5.43 -9.36
C ALA A 49 4.39 -5.26 -8.68
N LEU A 50 3.35 -5.88 -9.25
CA LEU A 50 2.00 -5.92 -8.67
C LEU A 50 2.02 -6.59 -7.29
N HIS A 51 2.59 -7.80 -7.21
CA HIS A 51 2.68 -8.55 -5.95
C HIS A 51 3.48 -7.80 -4.87
N ALA A 52 4.57 -7.12 -5.25
CA ALA A 52 5.34 -6.29 -4.33
C ALA A 52 4.50 -5.14 -3.76
N GLY A 53 3.73 -4.45 -4.61
CA GLY A 53 2.82 -3.39 -4.19
C GLY A 53 1.71 -3.88 -3.24
N GLU A 54 1.13 -5.05 -3.53
CA GLU A 54 0.13 -5.68 -2.65
C GLU A 54 0.70 -6.00 -1.26
N ARG A 55 1.90 -6.61 -1.20
CA ARG A 55 2.56 -6.90 0.07
C ARG A 55 2.86 -5.64 0.87
N GLN A 56 3.28 -4.57 0.20
CA GLN A 56 3.53 -3.29 0.85
C GLN A 56 2.25 -2.68 1.43
N ALA A 57 1.14 -2.71 0.67
CA ALA A 57 -0.16 -2.23 1.16
C ALA A 57 -0.67 -3.07 2.34
N GLN A 58 -0.53 -4.41 2.29
CA GLN A 58 -0.92 -5.29 3.39
C GLN A 58 -0.08 -5.04 4.65
N ALA A 59 1.23 -4.84 4.52
CA ALA A 59 2.09 -4.51 5.65
C ALA A 59 1.67 -3.19 6.31
N ALA A 60 1.36 -2.18 5.49
CA ALA A 60 0.85 -0.89 5.96
C ALA A 60 -0.49 -1.01 6.70
N LEU A 61 -1.43 -1.82 6.19
CA LEU A 61 -2.71 -2.09 6.87
C LEU A 61 -2.51 -2.77 8.23
N ARG A 62 -1.59 -3.74 8.32
CA ARG A 62 -1.27 -4.39 9.60
C ARG A 62 -0.71 -3.40 10.62
N ALA A 63 0.16 -2.49 10.18
CA ALA A 63 0.69 -1.44 11.04
C ALA A 63 -0.43 -0.49 11.52
N LEU A 64 -1.36 -0.12 10.64
CA LEU A 64 -2.51 0.72 10.99
C LEU A 64 -3.42 0.03 12.03
N HIS A 65 -3.74 -1.25 11.84
CA HIS A 65 -4.53 -2.02 12.81
C HIS A 65 -3.81 -2.20 14.16
N ALA A 66 -2.49 -2.27 14.16
CA ALA A 66 -1.72 -2.34 15.41
C ALA A 66 -1.76 -1.00 16.15
N GLN A 67 -1.64 0.12 15.44
CA GLN A 67 -1.78 1.45 16.02
C GLN A 67 -3.19 1.67 16.59
N ASP A 68 -4.22 1.28 15.85
CA ASP A 68 -5.62 1.40 16.28
C ASP A 68 -5.88 0.59 17.57
N ARG A 69 -5.37 -0.64 17.63
CA ARG A 69 -5.44 -1.46 18.86
C ARG A 69 -4.71 -0.81 20.04
N MET A 70 -3.52 -0.25 19.84
CA MET A 70 -2.80 0.45 20.91
C MET A 70 -3.60 1.65 21.41
N LEU A 71 -4.18 2.45 20.50
CA LEU A 71 -5.04 3.57 20.87
C LEU A 71 -6.28 3.12 21.66
N GLY A 72 -6.95 2.05 21.23
CA GLY A 72 -8.06 1.45 21.94
C GLY A 72 -7.67 1.03 23.37
N THR A 73 -6.55 0.31 23.51
CA THR A 73 -6.07 -0.11 24.85
C THR A 73 -5.71 1.06 25.75
N LEU A 74 -5.18 2.15 25.20
CA LEU A 74 -4.87 3.36 25.97
C LEU A 74 -6.16 4.06 26.45
N LEU A 75 -7.17 4.13 25.60
CA LEU A 75 -8.47 4.70 25.98
C LEU A 75 -9.15 3.86 27.06
N ASP A 76 -9.12 2.53 26.95
CA ASP A 76 -9.70 1.62 27.94
C ASP A 76 -9.01 1.75 29.32
N THR A 77 -7.71 2.04 29.37
CA THR A 77 -6.99 2.27 30.64
C THR A 77 -7.26 3.63 31.28
N LEU A 78 -7.75 4.61 30.51
CA LEU A 78 -8.09 5.95 30.98
C LEU A 78 -9.55 6.09 31.41
N ALA A 79 -10.38 5.09 31.08
CA ALA A 79 -11.80 5.00 31.45
C ALA A 79 -11.97 4.35 32.85
#